data_AF-A0A5N6TTG7-F1
#
_entry.id   AF-A0A5N6TTG7-F1
#
_cell.length_a   1.000
_cell.length_b   1.000
_cell.length_c   1.000
_cell.angle_alpha   90.00
_cell.angle_beta   90.00
_cell.angle_gamma   90.00
#
_symmetry.space_group_name_H-M   'P 1'
#
loop_
_entity.id
_entity.type
_entity.pdbx_description
1 polymer ?
#
loop_
_entity_poly.entity_id
_entity_poly.type
_entity_poly.pdbx_seq_one_letter_code
_entity_poly.pdbx_strand_id
1 'polypeptide(L)'
;MLHQIRTAAVLPAFSRSAVTSLSKQGGRPIPSGKHITPFISYRTFGITPEMAEDVSMGGDPLPNPISGTTHKERWKLRPPYKIQSDEEFGPVQWIGRCQCGQVEYKLNREKPLKSKYCHCRGCQVLHGSPFQWAAIFHKSDMTFTNGTSGLGFYSSTEKSQEYQTPTKVSCSFCRTPIMDEGRNVCLLFPGSIDYGESHEQRERWVKAFEVECHIFYSRRAIEIPDGKPKWSELDESSDLLDDKGNLKKSNS
;
A
#
# COMPACT_ATOMS: atom_id res chain seq x y z
N MET A 1 59.73 25.09 8.50
CA MET A 1 59.35 23.71 8.90
C MET A 1 57.83 23.61 8.78
N LEU A 2 57.23 23.38 7.62
CA LEU A 2 57.05 22.08 6.94
C LEU A 2 56.55 20.97 7.86
N HIS A 3 55.23 20.76 7.93
CA HIS A 3 54.58 19.50 7.52
C HIS A 3 53.04 19.66 7.52
N GLN A 4 52.46 19.73 6.33
CA GLN A 4 51.05 19.36 6.10
C GLN A 4 51.02 17.93 5.60
N ILE A 5 50.23 17.08 6.25
CA ILE A 5 49.96 15.70 5.82
C ILE A 5 48.79 15.76 4.83
N ARG A 6 49.08 15.49 3.55
CA ARG A 6 48.05 15.19 2.53
C ARG A 6 47.94 13.67 2.40
N THR A 7 46.81 13.11 2.82
CA THR A 7 46.42 11.73 2.48
C THR A 7 45.70 11.73 1.14
N ALA A 8 46.35 11.17 0.11
CA ALA A 8 45.74 10.87 -1.18
C ALA A 8 45.12 9.47 -1.12
N ALA A 9 43.82 9.35 -1.38
CA ALA A 9 43.14 8.08 -1.57
C ALA A 9 43.34 7.60 -3.01
N VAL A 10 43.96 6.43 -3.18
CA VAL A 10 44.18 5.76 -4.46
C VAL A 10 42.91 4.95 -4.80
N LEU A 11 42.26 5.27 -5.91
CA LEU A 11 41.17 4.47 -6.49
C LEU A 11 41.77 3.34 -7.34
N PRO A 12 41.28 2.08 -7.24
CA PRO A 12 41.72 1.03 -8.15
C PRO A 12 41.01 1.16 -9.51
N ALA A 13 41.82 1.10 -10.58
CA ALA A 13 41.37 1.07 -11.96
C ALA A 13 40.79 -0.31 -12.30
N PHE A 14 39.53 -0.36 -12.75
CA PHE A 14 38.95 -1.55 -13.35
C PHE A 14 39.41 -1.68 -14.81
N SER A 15 40.20 -2.71 -15.11
CA SER A 15 40.57 -3.06 -16.47
C SER A 15 39.38 -3.66 -17.23
N ARG A 16 39.05 -3.09 -18.38
CA ARG A 16 38.11 -3.69 -19.34
C ARG A 16 38.79 -4.86 -20.04
N SER A 17 38.31 -6.08 -19.79
CA SER A 17 38.68 -7.23 -20.63
C SER A 17 37.83 -7.23 -21.90
N ALA A 18 38.52 -7.26 -23.04
CA ALA A 18 37.95 -7.38 -24.36
C ALA A 18 37.31 -8.77 -24.56
N VAL A 19 36.08 -8.81 -25.07
CA VAL A 19 35.45 -10.05 -25.52
C VAL A 19 35.73 -10.20 -27.01
N THR A 20 36.53 -11.19 -27.35
CA THR A 20 36.90 -11.59 -28.70
C THR A 20 35.72 -12.28 -29.39
N SER A 21 35.43 -11.86 -30.61
CA SER A 21 34.51 -12.50 -31.55
C SER A 21 34.99 -13.90 -31.93
N LEU A 22 34.13 -14.91 -31.80
CA LEU A 22 34.31 -16.22 -32.42
C LEU A 22 33.09 -16.56 -33.30
N SER A 23 33.39 -16.80 -34.57
CA SER A 23 32.48 -17.10 -35.66
C SER A 23 32.05 -18.57 -35.70
N LYS A 24 30.76 -18.75 -36.02
CA LYS A 24 30.06 -19.87 -36.70
C LYS A 24 30.80 -21.22 -36.87
N GLN A 25 30.21 -22.28 -36.32
CA GLN A 25 30.10 -23.59 -36.98
C GLN A 25 28.71 -24.21 -36.71
N GLY A 26 28.14 -24.82 -37.76
CA GLY A 26 26.77 -25.32 -37.79
C GLY A 26 26.55 -26.66 -37.10
N GLY A 27 25.33 -26.86 -36.60
CA GLY A 27 24.80 -28.10 -36.03
C GLY A 27 23.42 -28.43 -36.62
N ARG A 28 23.21 -29.71 -36.88
CA ARG A 28 22.09 -30.35 -37.63
C ARG A 28 20.71 -30.22 -36.94
N PRO A 29 19.59 -30.39 -37.67
CA PRO A 29 18.24 -30.26 -37.11
C PRO A 29 17.82 -31.46 -36.24
N ILE A 30 17.11 -31.17 -35.15
CA ILE A 30 16.52 -32.12 -34.20
C ILE A 30 15.06 -32.41 -34.63
N PRO A 31 14.59 -33.66 -34.63
CA PRO A 31 13.24 -34.00 -35.09
C PRO A 31 12.14 -33.63 -34.08
N SER A 32 10.97 -33.28 -34.61
CA SER A 32 9.78 -32.83 -33.88
C SER A 32 9.06 -33.97 -33.15
N GLY A 33 9.15 -33.98 -31.82
CA GLY A 33 8.31 -34.79 -30.95
C GLY A 33 6.94 -34.14 -30.71
N LYS A 34 5.86 -34.89 -30.97
CA LYS A 34 4.48 -34.49 -30.66
C LYS A 34 4.28 -34.44 -29.15
N HIS A 35 4.12 -33.24 -28.58
CA HIS A 35 3.68 -33.07 -27.19
C HIS A 35 2.16 -33.13 -27.12
N ILE A 36 1.65 -34.19 -26.49
CA ILE A 36 0.26 -34.32 -26.06
C ILE A 36 0.17 -33.63 -24.69
N THR A 37 -0.56 -32.53 -24.59
CA THR A 37 -0.88 -31.87 -23.33
C THR A 37 -2.22 -32.38 -22.79
N PRO A 38 -2.32 -32.86 -21.54
CA PRO A 38 -3.60 -33.20 -20.96
C PRO A 38 -4.34 -31.92 -20.57
N PHE A 39 -5.58 -31.79 -21.03
CA PHE A 39 -6.54 -30.76 -20.62
C PHE A 39 -6.98 -31.07 -19.17
N ILE A 40 -6.52 -30.27 -18.20
CA ILE A 40 -7.05 -30.31 -16.83
C ILE A 40 -8.09 -29.20 -16.69
N SER A 41 -9.35 -29.59 -16.62
CA SER A 41 -10.49 -28.71 -16.32
C SER A 41 -10.48 -28.35 -14.83
N TYR A 42 -10.19 -27.09 -14.51
CA TYR A 42 -10.41 -26.55 -13.17
C TYR A 42 -11.86 -26.10 -13.05
N ARG A 43 -12.65 -26.81 -12.23
CA ARG A 43 -13.97 -26.34 -11.79
C ARG A 43 -13.80 -25.14 -10.86
N THR A 44 -14.34 -24.00 -11.26
CA THR A 44 -14.54 -22.82 -10.42
C THR A 44 -15.62 -23.11 -9.38
N PHE A 45 -15.24 -23.26 -8.11
CA PHE A 45 -16.18 -23.17 -7.00
C PHE A 45 -16.40 -21.68 -6.68
N GLY A 46 -17.58 -21.17 -7.06
CA GLY A 46 -18.05 -19.87 -6.63
C GLY A 46 -18.44 -19.92 -5.15
N ILE A 47 -17.78 -19.09 -4.34
CA ILE A 47 -18.24 -18.72 -3.01
C ILE A 47 -18.13 -17.20 -2.95
N THR A 48 -19.26 -16.52 -3.12
CA THR A 48 -19.42 -15.10 -2.81
C THR A 48 -19.60 -14.97 -1.29
N PRO A 49 -18.77 -14.19 -0.57
CA PRO A 49 -19.12 -13.79 0.78
C PRO A 49 -20.16 -12.67 0.69
N GLU A 50 -21.38 -13.00 1.09
CA GLU A 50 -22.46 -12.07 1.40
C GLU A 50 -21.98 -11.18 2.57
N MET A 51 -21.64 -9.92 2.28
CA MET A 51 -21.24 -8.95 3.31
C MET A 51 -22.46 -8.12 3.71
N ALA A 52 -22.94 -8.41 4.93
CA ALA A 52 -23.77 -7.59 5.82
C ALA A 52 -24.28 -6.25 5.25
N GLU A 53 -25.57 -6.22 4.93
CA GLU A 53 -26.37 -5.00 4.85
C GLU A 53 -26.89 -4.60 6.25
N ASP A 54 -27.22 -3.31 6.36
CA ASP A 54 -27.93 -2.59 7.43
C ASP A 54 -27.21 -2.26 8.74
N VAL A 55 -26.55 -1.09 8.71
CA VAL A 55 -26.68 -0.11 9.80
C VAL A 55 -27.09 1.23 9.20
N SER A 56 -28.35 1.61 9.45
CA SER A 56 -28.89 2.93 9.13
C SER A 56 -28.34 3.97 10.10
N MET A 57 -27.58 4.92 9.59
CA MET A 57 -27.30 6.18 10.27
C MET A 57 -27.51 7.31 9.27
N GLY A 58 -28.55 8.10 9.52
CA GLY A 58 -28.92 9.26 8.71
C GLY A 58 -27.81 10.31 8.66
N GLY A 59 -27.59 10.84 7.47
CA GLY A 59 -26.75 12.00 7.21
C GLY A 59 -27.31 12.76 6.00
N ASP A 60 -27.40 14.08 6.14
CA ASP A 60 -28.14 15.04 5.31
C ASP A 60 -27.92 14.96 3.79
N PRO A 61 -28.90 15.44 2.98
CA PRO A 61 -28.79 15.51 1.53
C PRO A 61 -27.71 16.52 1.12
N LEU A 62 -26.71 16.03 0.38
CA LEU A 62 -25.64 16.84 -0.21
C LEU A 62 -26.21 18.00 -1.07
N PRO A 63 -25.57 19.19 -1.06
CA PRO A 63 -26.02 20.33 -1.84
C PRO A 63 -25.91 20.11 -3.37
N ASN A 64 -26.80 20.80 -4.09
CA ASN A 64 -27.06 20.67 -5.53
C ASN A 64 -25.82 20.86 -6.42
N PRO A 65 -25.79 20.24 -7.62
CA PRO A 65 -24.59 20.16 -8.45
C PRO A 65 -24.21 21.50 -9.06
N ILE A 66 -22.92 21.84 -8.98
CA ILE A 66 -22.29 22.84 -9.83
C ILE A 66 -22.37 22.33 -11.28
N SER A 67 -23.00 23.13 -12.13
CA SER A 67 -23.16 22.89 -13.57
C SER A 67 -21.80 22.62 -14.23
N GLY A 68 -21.65 21.46 -14.88
CA GLY A 68 -20.56 21.22 -15.85
C GLY A 68 -19.74 19.94 -15.69
N THR A 69 -19.78 19.24 -14.55
CA THR A 69 -19.05 17.96 -14.41
C THR A 69 -19.95 16.78 -14.75
N THR A 70 -19.54 15.92 -15.69
CA THR A 70 -20.21 14.63 -15.89
C THR A 70 -20.19 13.82 -14.58
N HIS A 71 -21.24 13.04 -14.30
CA HIS A 71 -21.34 12.22 -13.08
C HIS A 71 -20.08 11.36 -12.82
N LYS A 72 -19.33 11.00 -13.88
CA LYS A 72 -18.12 10.16 -13.83
C LYS A 72 -16.90 10.82 -13.16
N GLU A 73 -16.82 12.14 -13.06
CA GLU A 73 -15.63 12.81 -12.52
C GLU A 73 -15.84 13.52 -11.19
N ARG A 74 -17.08 13.54 -10.67
CA ARG A 74 -17.43 14.23 -9.42
C ARG A 74 -16.63 13.72 -8.22
N TRP A 75 -16.15 12.47 -8.26
CA TRP A 75 -15.30 11.90 -7.22
C TRP A 75 -13.93 12.58 -7.11
N LYS A 76 -13.44 13.25 -8.16
CA LYS A 76 -12.17 14.01 -8.12
C LYS A 76 -12.30 15.29 -7.29
N LEU A 77 -13.53 15.76 -7.06
CA LEU A 77 -13.83 16.99 -6.31
C LEU A 77 -14.09 16.74 -4.82
N ARG A 78 -13.98 15.50 -4.35
CA ARG A 78 -14.14 15.13 -2.93
C ARG A 78 -12.81 14.68 -2.33
N PRO A 79 -12.67 14.70 -1.00
CA PRO A 79 -11.48 14.17 -0.35
C PRO A 79 -11.22 12.69 -0.74
N PRO A 80 -9.95 12.27 -0.85
CA PRO A 80 -8.74 13.07 -0.62
C PRO A 80 -8.22 13.78 -1.89
N TYR A 81 -8.97 13.81 -3.00
CA TYR A 81 -8.52 14.37 -4.28
C TYR A 81 -8.89 15.83 -4.50
N LYS A 82 -9.84 16.36 -3.72
CA LYS A 82 -10.20 17.78 -3.73
C LYS A 82 -8.95 18.60 -3.44
N ILE A 83 -8.55 19.41 -4.43
CA ILE A 83 -7.54 20.46 -4.23
C ILE A 83 -8.18 21.56 -3.39
N GLN A 84 -7.51 21.92 -2.31
CA GLN A 84 -7.97 22.92 -1.34
C GLN A 84 -6.74 23.62 -0.74
N SER A 85 -6.91 24.83 -0.23
CA SER A 85 -5.81 25.58 0.37
C SER A 85 -5.40 25.01 1.73
N ASP A 86 -4.23 25.39 2.23
CA ASP A 86 -3.76 24.95 3.55
C ASP A 86 -4.67 25.52 4.67
N GLU A 87 -5.26 26.70 4.47
CA GLU A 87 -6.25 27.27 5.39
C GLU A 87 -7.54 26.45 5.44
N GLU A 88 -8.01 25.94 4.29
CA GLU A 88 -9.21 25.09 4.22
C GLU A 88 -8.96 23.69 4.78
N PHE A 89 -7.76 23.13 4.58
CA PHE A 89 -7.42 21.79 5.07
C PHE A 89 -7.09 21.77 6.56
N GLY A 90 -6.56 22.87 7.08
CA GLY A 90 -6.15 23.01 8.47
C GLY A 90 -4.71 22.55 8.73
N PRO A 91 -4.30 22.53 10.02
CA PRO A 91 -2.91 22.29 10.41
C PRO A 91 -2.39 20.92 9.97
N VAL A 92 -1.32 20.91 9.18
CA VAL A 92 -0.68 19.69 8.69
C VAL A 92 0.12 19.03 9.81
N GLN A 93 -0.18 17.76 10.08
CA GLN A 93 0.50 16.92 11.05
C GLN A 93 1.59 16.05 10.42
N TRP A 94 1.36 15.62 9.18
CA TRP A 94 2.26 14.74 8.43
C TRP A 94 2.24 15.08 6.95
N ILE A 95 3.38 14.86 6.29
CA ILE A 95 3.52 14.89 4.84
C ILE A 95 3.99 13.50 4.42
N GLY A 96 3.47 13.00 3.30
CA GLY A 96 3.97 11.79 2.68
C GLY A 96 4.21 11.99 1.20
N ARG A 97 5.16 11.22 0.67
CA ARG A 97 5.58 11.26 -0.73
C ARG A 97 5.80 9.86 -1.28
N CYS A 98 5.50 9.68 -2.56
CA CYS A 98 5.97 8.49 -3.27
C CYS A 98 7.50 8.51 -3.41
N GLN A 99 8.10 7.37 -3.76
CA GLN A 99 9.56 7.24 -3.85
C GLN A 99 10.20 8.25 -4.82
N CYS A 100 9.54 8.59 -5.92
CA CYS A 100 10.05 9.58 -6.87
C CYS A 100 9.70 11.04 -6.53
N GLY A 101 8.92 11.29 -5.47
CA GLY A 101 8.51 12.63 -5.04
C GLY A 101 7.44 13.31 -5.91
N GLN A 102 7.01 12.73 -7.04
CA GLN A 102 6.01 13.35 -7.92
C GLN A 102 4.60 13.41 -7.31
N VAL A 103 4.31 12.52 -6.36
CA VAL A 103 3.06 12.50 -5.60
C VAL A 103 3.39 12.87 -4.17
N GLU A 104 2.75 13.93 -3.68
CA GLU A 104 2.78 14.37 -2.29
C GLU A 104 1.34 14.47 -1.75
N TYR A 105 1.18 14.14 -0.47
CA TYR A 105 -0.07 14.28 0.25
C TYR A 105 0.19 14.78 1.68
N LYS A 106 -0.81 15.44 2.24
CA LYS A 106 -0.80 16.00 3.60
C LYS A 106 -1.86 15.30 4.44
N LEU A 107 -1.57 15.14 5.74
CA LEU A 107 -2.52 14.68 6.75
C LEU A 107 -2.69 15.76 7.83
N ASN A 108 -3.91 16.06 8.23
CA ASN A 108 -4.21 17.04 9.29
C ASN A 108 -4.53 16.40 10.65
N ARG A 109 -4.49 15.06 10.72
CA ARG A 109 -4.73 14.28 11.94
C ARG A 109 -3.43 13.69 12.47
N GLU A 110 -3.20 13.83 13.78
CA GLU A 110 -1.96 13.37 14.41
C GLU A 110 -1.85 11.84 14.50
N LYS A 111 -2.93 11.13 14.86
CA LYS A 111 -2.94 9.66 14.97
C LYS A 111 -4.03 9.05 14.09
N PRO A 112 -3.80 7.91 13.42
CA PRO A 112 -4.86 7.21 12.68
C PRO A 112 -5.99 6.77 13.61
N LEU A 113 -7.13 6.43 13.02
CA LEU A 113 -8.26 5.80 13.70
C LEU A 113 -7.90 4.40 14.22
N LYS A 114 -7.16 3.64 13.40
CA LYS A 114 -6.52 2.37 13.76
C LYS A 114 -5.28 2.13 12.88
N SER A 115 -4.28 1.42 13.39
CA SER A 115 -3.11 0.96 12.64
C SER A 115 -2.98 -0.56 12.70
N LYS A 116 -2.89 -1.24 11.55
CA LYS A 116 -2.97 -2.71 11.46
C LYS A 116 -1.97 -3.31 10.47
N TYR A 117 -1.53 -4.53 10.77
CA TYR A 117 -0.91 -5.40 9.78
C TYR A 117 -1.93 -6.37 9.18
N CYS A 118 -2.12 -6.32 7.87
CA CYS A 118 -2.98 -7.24 7.14
C CYS A 118 -2.17 -8.33 6.44
N HIS A 119 -2.46 -9.57 6.79
CA HIS A 119 -1.75 -10.76 6.32
C HIS A 119 -2.46 -11.49 5.17
N CYS A 120 -3.55 -10.93 4.63
CA CYS A 120 -4.28 -11.61 3.57
C CYS A 120 -3.41 -11.75 2.31
N ARG A 121 -3.65 -12.81 1.50
CA ARG A 121 -2.85 -13.08 0.31
C ARG A 121 -2.88 -11.93 -0.70
N GLY A 122 -4.01 -11.24 -0.82
CA GLY A 122 -4.13 -10.06 -1.69
C GLY A 122 -3.17 -8.94 -1.30
N CYS A 123 -3.11 -8.61 -0.01
CA CYS A 123 -2.18 -7.62 0.53
C CYS A 123 -0.72 -8.04 0.34
N GLN A 124 -0.39 -9.30 0.59
CA GLN A 124 0.97 -9.81 0.36
C GLN A 124 1.43 -9.65 -1.09
N VAL A 125 0.57 -10.05 -2.04
CA VAL A 125 0.89 -9.99 -3.48
C VAL A 125 0.97 -8.54 -3.95
N LEU A 126 0.03 -7.70 -3.56
CA LEU A 126 -0.02 -6.30 -4.00
C LEU A 126 1.20 -5.51 -3.52
N HIS A 127 1.64 -5.73 -2.28
CA HIS A 127 2.75 -5.00 -1.68
C HIS A 127 4.11 -5.66 -1.91
N GLY A 128 4.15 -6.91 -2.38
CA GLY A 128 5.39 -7.69 -2.46
C GLY A 128 6.03 -7.89 -1.09
N SER A 129 5.23 -7.94 -0.01
CA SER A 129 5.69 -7.98 1.37
C SER A 129 4.96 -9.07 2.17
N PRO A 130 5.49 -9.50 3.34
CA PRO A 130 4.81 -10.50 4.18
C PRO A 130 3.43 -10.06 4.68
N PHE A 131 3.17 -8.75 4.73
CA PHE A 131 1.92 -8.12 5.14
C PHE A 131 1.85 -6.68 4.63
N GLN A 132 0.63 -6.12 4.58
CA GLN A 132 0.40 -4.69 4.40
C GLN A 132 0.35 -4.01 5.76
N TRP A 133 0.99 -2.84 5.88
CA TRP A 133 0.77 -1.91 7.00
C TRP A 133 -0.23 -0.84 6.61
N ALA A 134 -1.40 -0.83 7.24
CA ALA A 134 -2.45 0.16 6.99
C ALA A 134 -2.76 0.99 8.24
N ALA A 135 -2.67 2.31 8.08
CA ALA A 135 -3.17 3.30 9.01
C ALA A 135 -4.47 3.90 8.46
N ILE A 136 -5.55 3.78 9.22
CA ILE A 136 -6.90 4.15 8.79
C ILE A 136 -7.16 5.62 9.15
N PHE A 137 -7.59 6.42 8.17
CA PHE A 137 -7.96 7.83 8.33
C PHE A 137 -9.33 8.09 7.71
N HIS A 138 -10.06 9.09 8.20
CA HIS A 138 -11.17 9.63 7.42
C HIS A 138 -10.63 10.23 6.13
N LYS A 139 -11.43 10.19 5.06
CA LYS A 139 -11.02 10.75 3.77
C LYS A 139 -10.73 12.25 3.85
N SER A 140 -11.45 12.96 4.71
CA SER A 140 -11.27 14.39 5.00
C SER A 140 -9.95 14.71 5.70
N ASP A 141 -9.31 13.73 6.34
CA ASP A 141 -8.10 13.95 7.12
C ASP A 141 -6.83 13.90 6.24
N MET A 142 -7.02 13.73 4.93
CA MET A 142 -5.98 13.61 3.90
C MET A 142 -6.31 14.47 2.69
N THR A 143 -5.28 15.06 2.08
CA THR A 143 -5.39 15.69 0.76
C THR A 143 -4.14 15.42 -0.08
N PHE A 144 -4.32 15.09 -1.36
CA PHE A 144 -3.24 15.12 -2.34
C PHE A 144 -2.98 16.55 -2.79
N THR A 145 -1.72 16.96 -2.79
CA THR A 145 -1.36 18.36 -3.09
C THR A 145 -1.58 18.74 -4.56
N ASN A 146 -1.65 17.74 -5.45
CA ASN A 146 -1.94 17.92 -6.88
C ASN A 146 -3.15 17.09 -7.36
N GLY A 147 -4.15 16.92 -6.48
CA GLY A 147 -5.37 16.17 -6.78
C GLY A 147 -5.09 14.76 -7.29
N THR A 148 -5.65 14.39 -8.45
CA THR A 148 -5.44 13.06 -9.04
C THR A 148 -4.21 12.94 -9.95
N SER A 149 -3.46 14.03 -10.13
CA SER A 149 -2.32 14.04 -11.05
C SER A 149 -1.22 13.09 -10.55
N GLY A 150 -0.65 12.29 -11.46
CA GLY A 150 0.38 11.31 -11.11
C GLY A 150 -0.10 10.09 -10.31
N LEU A 151 -1.41 9.94 -10.10
CA LEU A 151 -1.99 8.76 -9.45
C LEU A 151 -2.38 7.69 -10.46
N GLY A 152 -2.19 6.43 -10.07
CA GLY A 152 -2.76 5.25 -10.71
C GLY A 152 -3.78 4.59 -9.78
N PHE A 153 -4.87 4.09 -10.37
CA PHE A 153 -5.97 3.42 -9.68
C PHE A 153 -6.04 1.96 -10.11
N TYR A 154 -6.41 1.08 -9.18
CA TYR A 154 -6.61 -0.34 -9.47
C TYR A 154 -7.69 -0.94 -8.57
N SER A 155 -8.71 -1.54 -9.18
CA SER A 155 -9.68 -2.39 -8.49
C SER A 155 -9.24 -3.85 -8.57
N SER A 156 -8.93 -4.45 -7.41
CA SER A 156 -8.62 -5.87 -7.34
C SER A 156 -9.82 -6.77 -7.62
N THR A 157 -11.04 -6.27 -7.40
CA THR A 157 -12.30 -7.00 -7.65
C THR A 157 -12.59 -7.02 -9.14
N GLU A 158 -12.63 -5.84 -9.78
CA GLU A 158 -12.99 -5.69 -11.19
C GLU A 158 -11.83 -5.96 -12.14
N LYS A 159 -10.60 -6.11 -11.62
CA LYS A 159 -9.36 -6.21 -12.41
C LYS A 159 -9.20 -5.05 -13.40
N SER A 160 -9.62 -3.86 -12.99
CA SER A 160 -9.68 -2.66 -13.81
C SER A 160 -8.87 -1.52 -13.21
N GLN A 161 -8.46 -0.58 -14.06
CA GLN A 161 -7.87 0.71 -13.67
C GLN A 161 -8.90 1.85 -13.60
N GLU A 162 -10.16 1.56 -13.92
CA GLU A 162 -11.24 2.51 -13.71
C GLU A 162 -11.43 2.78 -12.21
N TYR A 163 -11.76 4.04 -11.93
CA TYR A 163 -12.00 4.47 -10.56
C TYR A 163 -13.32 3.89 -10.03
N GLN A 164 -13.22 3.02 -9.02
CA GLN A 164 -14.36 2.52 -8.25
C GLN A 164 -13.87 2.09 -6.86
N THR A 165 -14.52 2.58 -5.80
CA THR A 165 -14.20 2.15 -4.44
C THR A 165 -14.76 0.74 -4.18
N PRO A 166 -14.01 -0.16 -3.51
CA PRO A 166 -12.66 0.04 -2.99
C PRO A 166 -11.60 0.06 -4.10
N THR A 167 -10.68 1.03 -4.08
CA THR A 167 -9.61 1.16 -5.07
C THR A 167 -8.24 1.27 -4.42
N LYS A 168 -7.23 0.68 -5.06
CA LYS A 168 -5.82 0.82 -4.72
C LYS A 168 -5.26 2.06 -5.41
N VAL A 169 -4.59 2.91 -4.65
CA VAL A 169 -4.00 4.16 -5.15
C VAL A 169 -2.49 4.08 -5.02
N SER A 170 -1.79 4.38 -6.12
CA SER A 170 -0.33 4.33 -6.22
C SER A 170 0.19 5.47 -7.08
N CYS A 171 1.49 5.75 -7.00
CA CYS A 171 2.13 6.64 -7.98
C CYS A 171 2.15 5.97 -9.37
N SER A 172 1.67 6.66 -10.40
CA SER A 172 1.66 6.14 -11.77
C SER A 172 3.06 6.00 -12.38
N PHE A 173 4.07 6.68 -11.82
CA PHE A 173 5.46 6.63 -12.26
C PHE A 173 6.27 5.55 -11.52
N CYS A 174 6.57 5.75 -10.24
CA CYS A 174 7.43 4.84 -9.46
C CYS A 174 6.69 3.65 -8.83
N ARG A 175 5.35 3.60 -8.97
CA ARG A 175 4.49 2.53 -8.45
C ARG A 175 4.44 2.39 -6.93
N THR A 176 5.03 3.30 -6.16
CA THR A 176 4.86 3.33 -4.69
C THR A 176 3.38 3.24 -4.35
N PRO A 177 2.94 2.18 -3.65
CA PRO A 177 1.58 2.11 -3.11
C PRO A 177 1.41 3.21 -2.06
N ILE A 178 0.26 3.89 -2.06
CA ILE A 178 0.00 5.02 -1.15
C ILE A 178 -1.13 4.68 -0.19
N MET A 179 -2.27 4.22 -0.71
CA MET A 179 -3.42 3.90 0.12
C MET A 179 -4.41 2.96 -0.59
N ASP A 180 -5.30 2.36 0.20
CA ASP A 180 -6.58 1.86 -0.29
C ASP A 180 -7.69 2.82 0.07
N GLU A 181 -8.43 3.30 -0.93
CA GLU A 181 -9.61 4.11 -0.71
C GLU A 181 -10.84 3.21 -0.57
N GLY A 182 -11.47 3.24 0.60
CA GLY A 182 -12.76 2.62 0.86
C GLY A 182 -13.93 3.57 0.63
N ARG A 183 -15.13 3.16 1.06
CA ARG A 183 -16.33 3.99 0.98
C ARG A 183 -16.20 5.27 1.82
N ASN A 184 -15.76 5.12 3.08
CA ASN A 184 -15.79 6.19 4.10
C ASN A 184 -14.39 6.58 4.63
N VAL A 185 -13.39 5.73 4.42
CA VAL A 185 -12.04 5.88 4.98
C VAL A 185 -10.98 5.57 3.93
N CYS A 186 -9.78 6.06 4.17
CA CYS A 186 -8.57 5.65 3.45
C CYS A 186 -7.69 4.81 4.39
N LEU A 187 -7.12 3.73 3.87
CA LEU A 187 -6.10 2.94 4.52
C LEU A 187 -4.75 3.36 3.93
N LEU A 188 -4.11 4.34 4.54
CA LEU A 188 -2.79 4.83 4.14
C LEU A 188 -1.70 3.84 4.51
N PHE A 189 -0.63 3.79 3.72
CA PHE A 189 0.53 2.97 4.02
C PHE A 189 1.61 3.84 4.65
N PRO A 190 1.92 3.68 5.96
CA PRO A 190 2.79 4.62 6.64
C PRO A 190 4.20 4.71 6.06
N GLY A 191 4.70 3.67 5.38
CA GLY A 191 6.04 3.66 4.80
C GLY A 191 6.35 4.79 3.81
N SER A 192 5.35 5.49 3.25
CA SER A 192 5.54 6.68 2.40
C SER A 192 5.37 8.01 3.15
N ILE A 193 5.15 7.99 4.46
CA ILE A 193 5.03 9.20 5.31
C ILE A 193 6.41 9.58 5.85
N ASP A 194 6.77 10.85 5.73
CA ASP A 194 8.05 11.35 6.22
C ASP A 194 8.13 11.23 7.76
N TYR A 195 9.17 10.54 8.25
CA TYR A 195 9.44 10.40 9.68
C TYR A 195 10.31 11.53 10.25
N GLY A 196 10.66 12.53 9.44
CA GLY A 196 11.55 13.64 9.80
C GLY A 196 13.03 13.27 9.84
N GLU A 197 13.88 14.23 10.18
CA GLU A 197 15.34 14.06 10.22
C GLU A 197 15.87 13.88 11.65
N SER A 198 15.14 14.40 12.66
CA SER A 198 15.54 14.30 14.06
C SER A 198 15.05 13.01 14.72
N HIS A 199 15.75 12.60 15.78
CA HIS A 199 15.33 11.46 16.60
C HIS A 199 13.94 11.66 17.20
N GLU A 200 13.64 12.88 17.66
CA GLU A 200 12.34 13.23 18.24
C GLU A 200 11.20 13.13 17.22
N GLN A 201 11.42 13.63 15.99
CA GLN A 201 10.44 13.52 14.90
C GLN A 201 10.17 12.05 14.56
N ARG A 202 11.25 11.24 14.48
CA ARG A 202 11.13 9.81 14.22
C ARG A 202 10.39 9.08 15.33
N GLU A 203 10.68 9.39 16.60
CA GLU A 203 9.94 8.83 17.74
C GLU A 203 8.46 9.19 17.69
N ARG A 204 8.14 10.46 17.41
CA ARG A 204 6.76 10.93 17.27
C ARG A 204 6.04 10.15 16.18
N TRP A 205 6.69 9.95 15.04
CA TRP A 205 6.16 9.16 13.93
C TRP A 205 5.93 7.69 14.33
N VAL A 206 6.90 7.06 15.00
CA VAL A 206 6.76 5.65 15.46
C VAL A 206 5.59 5.51 16.42
N LYS A 207 5.44 6.43 17.38
CA LYS A 207 4.34 6.45 18.34
C LYS A 207 2.99 6.74 17.68
N ALA A 208 2.96 7.56 16.64
CA ALA A 208 1.73 7.92 15.94
C ALA A 208 1.17 6.77 15.10
N PHE A 209 2.03 6.00 14.43
CA PHE A 209 1.62 4.93 13.52
C PHE A 209 1.77 3.53 14.09
N GLU A 210 2.13 3.39 15.38
CA GLU A 210 2.31 2.12 16.06
C GLU A 210 1.17 1.14 15.75
N VAL A 211 1.51 -0.07 15.32
CA VAL A 211 0.52 -1.09 14.99
C VAL A 211 -0.20 -1.58 16.25
N GLU A 212 -1.52 -1.71 16.15
CA GLU A 212 -2.36 -2.15 17.25
C GLU A 212 -2.64 -3.64 17.20
N CYS A 213 -2.80 -4.21 15.99
CA CYS A 213 -3.09 -5.64 15.82
C CYS A 213 -2.73 -6.16 14.43
N HIS A 214 -2.80 -7.49 14.30
CA HIS A 214 -2.70 -8.22 13.05
C HIS A 214 -4.06 -8.79 12.69
N ILE A 215 -4.46 -8.64 11.44
CA ILE A 215 -5.67 -9.25 10.88
C ILE A 215 -5.28 -10.24 9.78
N PHE A 216 -6.13 -11.25 9.57
CA PHE A 216 -5.90 -12.37 8.66
C PHE A 216 -4.61 -13.16 8.96
N TYR A 217 -4.18 -13.20 10.23
CA TYR A 217 -2.87 -13.73 10.64
C TYR A 217 -2.73 -15.24 10.40
N SER A 218 -3.84 -15.97 10.24
CA SER A 218 -3.85 -17.37 9.76
C SER A 218 -3.14 -17.53 8.40
N ARG A 219 -3.03 -16.46 7.62
CA ARG A 219 -2.42 -16.44 6.28
C ARG A 219 -1.00 -15.87 6.26
N ARG A 220 -0.41 -15.58 7.43
CA ARG A 220 0.92 -14.97 7.57
C ARG A 220 1.98 -15.73 6.75
N ALA A 221 2.91 -14.97 6.16
CA ALA A 221 4.07 -15.55 5.49
C ALA A 221 5.25 -15.80 6.47
N ILE A 222 5.27 -15.09 7.59
CA ILE A 222 6.29 -15.18 8.65
C ILE A 222 5.63 -15.07 10.03
N GLU A 223 6.28 -15.60 11.05
CA GLU A 223 5.90 -15.38 12.45
C GLU A 223 6.38 -14.00 12.92
N ILE A 224 5.55 -13.30 13.69
CA ILE A 224 5.84 -11.94 14.18
C ILE A 224 5.60 -11.88 15.69
N PRO A 225 6.63 -12.09 16.53
CA PRO A 225 6.52 -12.10 17.98
C PRO A 225 6.62 -10.70 18.59
N ASP A 226 5.65 -9.84 18.28
CA ASP A 226 5.63 -8.42 18.71
C ASP A 226 4.69 -8.12 19.89
N GLY A 227 4.07 -9.15 20.47
CA GLY A 227 3.12 -9.01 21.57
C GLY A 227 1.79 -8.36 21.19
N LYS A 228 1.55 -8.03 19.91
CA LYS A 228 0.29 -7.44 19.46
C LYS A 228 -0.76 -8.52 19.21
N PRO A 229 -2.05 -8.25 19.49
CA PRO A 229 -3.15 -9.16 19.17
C PRO A 229 -3.13 -9.61 17.72
N LYS A 230 -3.37 -10.90 17.51
CA LYS A 230 -3.40 -11.54 16.18
C LYS A 230 -4.76 -12.16 15.98
N TRP A 231 -5.48 -11.71 14.96
CA TRP A 231 -6.81 -12.18 14.63
C TRP A 231 -6.75 -13.11 13.42
N SER A 232 -7.51 -14.21 13.46
CA SER A 232 -7.53 -15.20 12.39
C SER A 232 -8.07 -14.62 11.08
N GLU A 233 -9.05 -13.72 11.17
CA GLU A 233 -9.62 -12.93 10.08
C GLU A 233 -9.66 -11.44 10.49
N LEU A 234 -10.83 -10.80 10.52
CA LEU A 234 -10.97 -9.40 10.95
C LEU A 234 -10.85 -9.25 12.48
N ASP A 235 -10.36 -8.10 12.93
CA ASP A 235 -10.30 -7.79 14.36
C ASP A 235 -11.71 -7.74 14.97
N GLU A 236 -11.80 -8.10 16.27
CA GLU A 236 -13.02 -8.04 17.08
C GLU A 236 -14.16 -8.97 16.63
N SER A 237 -13.95 -9.71 15.53
CA SER A 237 -14.97 -10.55 14.88
C SER A 237 -14.48 -11.94 14.50
N SER A 238 -13.27 -12.30 14.93
CA SER A 238 -12.66 -13.61 14.66
C SER A 238 -11.84 -14.10 15.85
N ASP A 239 -11.24 -15.28 15.74
CA ASP A 239 -10.50 -15.86 16.85
C ASP A 239 -9.14 -15.19 17.06
N LEU A 240 -8.72 -15.09 18.32
CA LEU A 240 -7.36 -14.67 18.68
C LEU A 240 -6.36 -15.80 18.49
N LEU A 241 -5.20 -15.47 17.95
CA LEU A 241 -4.08 -16.37 17.69
C LEU A 241 -2.85 -15.99 18.53
N ASP A 242 -2.00 -16.98 18.80
CA ASP A 242 -0.65 -16.77 19.31
C ASP A 242 0.32 -16.37 18.16
N ASP A 243 1.58 -16.09 18.49
CA ASP A 243 2.58 -15.68 17.49
C ASP A 243 2.88 -16.78 16.45
N LYS A 244 2.60 -18.04 16.81
CA LYS A 244 2.69 -19.23 15.95
C LYS A 244 1.38 -19.53 15.21
N GLY A 245 0.38 -18.66 15.31
CA GLY A 245 -0.91 -18.78 14.62
C GLY A 245 -1.83 -19.86 15.15
N ASN A 246 -1.61 -20.38 16.37
CA ASN A 246 -2.54 -21.30 17.01
C ASN A 246 -3.62 -20.51 17.74
N LEU A 247 -4.83 -21.08 17.85
CA LEU A 247 -5.91 -20.49 18.65
C LEU A 247 -5.45 -20.25 20.09
N LYS A 248 -5.60 -19.01 20.58
CA LYS A 248 -5.47 -18.72 22.00
C LYS A 248 -6.64 -19.34 22.72
N LYS A 249 -6.35 -20.30 23.61
CA LYS A 249 -7.38 -20.81 24.53
C LYS A 249 -7.93 -19.63 25.32
N SER A 250 -9.25 -19.48 25.35
CA SER A 250 -9.88 -18.58 26.32
C SER A 250 -9.45 -19.06 27.70
N ASN A 251 -8.87 -18.17 28.50
CA ASN A 251 -8.70 -18.46 29.91
C ASN A 251 -10.12 -18.55 30.48
N SER A 252 -10.55 -19.79 30.78
CA SER A 252 -11.76 -20.10 31.54
C SER A 252 -11.68 -19.53 32.95
#